data_AF-A0A2L0VUH4-F1
#
_entry.id   AF-A0A2L0VUH4-F1
#
_cell.length_a   1.000
_cell.length_b   1.000
_cell.length_c   1.000
_cell.angle_alpha   90.00
_cell.angle_beta   90.00
_cell.angle_gamma   90.00
#
_symmetry.space_group_name_H-M   'P 1'
#
loop_
_entity.id
_entity.type
_entity.pdbx_description
1 polymer ?
#
loop_
_entity_poly.entity_id
_entity_poly.type
_entity_poly.pdbx_seq_one_letter_code
_entity_poly.pdbx_strand_id
1 'polypeptide(L)'
;MFNNWDVGGGLGDFWAYIREPRPHRWTMWGVAIALTWVIFHGVSQYLIPYEKPERQIIYFENWQADRSEAEIRADWVARAKETTRENARRRAEYQKLADLLGVDYDSSEADKLTRETLGQEADELAKKPAPTRSTLAERAARGPKPATAPRP
;
A
#
# COMPACT_ATOMS: atom_id res chain seq x y z
N MET A 1 45.32 -34.90 -5.21
CA MET A 1 44.61 -36.19 -5.30
C MET A 1 43.88 -36.40 -3.97
N PHE A 2 42.58 -36.13 -3.89
CA PHE A 2 41.76 -36.42 -2.70
C PHE A 2 40.53 -37.21 -3.16
N ASN A 3 40.65 -38.54 -3.27
CA ASN A 3 39.58 -39.35 -3.85
C ASN A 3 39.20 -40.59 -3.01
N ASN A 4 39.54 -40.60 -1.72
CA ASN A 4 39.10 -41.65 -0.80
C ASN A 4 38.18 -41.01 0.25
N TRP A 5 36.95 -40.70 -0.15
CA TRP A 5 35.92 -40.24 0.78
C TRP A 5 35.27 -41.48 1.38
N ASP A 6 35.60 -41.79 2.63
CA ASP A 6 34.96 -42.88 3.35
C ASP A 6 33.61 -42.43 3.93
N VAL A 7 32.60 -42.42 3.07
CA VAL A 7 31.22 -42.11 3.43
C VAL A 7 30.69 -43.11 4.47
N GLY A 8 31.15 -44.36 4.41
CA GLY A 8 30.78 -45.41 5.36
C GLY A 8 31.34 -45.15 6.76
N GLY A 9 32.64 -44.84 6.84
CA GLY A 9 33.31 -44.44 8.07
C GLY A 9 32.69 -43.18 8.69
N GLY A 10 32.40 -42.16 7.86
CA GLY A 10 31.76 -40.93 8.33
C GLY A 10 30.35 -41.15 8.91
N LEU A 11 29.55 -42.03 8.30
CA LEU A 11 28.24 -42.42 8.86
C LEU A 11 28.40 -43.24 10.16
N GLY A 12 29.42 -44.08 10.23
CA GLY A 12 29.77 -44.84 11.44
C GLY A 12 30.13 -43.95 12.61
N ASP A 13 31.01 -42.97 12.39
CA ASP A 13 31.43 -41.99 13.40
C ASP A 13 30.26 -41.11 13.87
N PHE A 14 29.41 -40.67 12.93
CA PHE A 14 28.19 -39.94 13.26
C PHE A 14 27.24 -40.75 14.15
N TRP A 15 27.06 -42.03 13.83
CA TRP A 15 26.18 -42.90 14.60
C TRP A 15 26.75 -43.27 15.98
N ALA A 16 28.07 -43.42 16.07
CA ALA A 16 28.77 -43.58 17.34
C ALA A 16 28.57 -42.34 18.22
N TYR A 17 28.70 -41.14 17.65
CA TYR A 17 28.46 -39.86 18.34
C TYR A 17 27.02 -39.74 18.86
N ILE A 18 26.01 -40.12 18.05
CA ILE A 18 24.61 -40.09 18.47
C ILE A 18 24.35 -41.02 19.66
N ARG A 19 24.94 -42.22 19.65
CA ARG A 19 24.70 -43.23 20.68
C ARG A 19 25.40 -42.93 22.00
N GLU A 20 26.42 -42.08 22.00
CA GLU A 20 27.22 -41.80 23.18
C GLU A 20 26.36 -41.22 24.34
N PRO A 21 26.44 -41.80 25.56
CA PRO A 21 25.70 -41.32 26.72
C PRO A 21 26.29 -40.01 27.25
N ARG A 22 25.73 -38.90 26.79
CA ARG A 22 26.04 -37.55 27.25
C ARG A 22 24.86 -36.92 27.98
N PRO A 23 25.10 -36.10 29.02
CA PRO A 23 24.04 -35.39 29.72
C PRO A 23 23.31 -34.43 28.77
N HIS A 24 21.98 -34.30 28.92
CA HIS A 24 21.10 -33.41 28.14
C HIS A 24 21.03 -33.67 26.62
N ARG A 25 21.58 -34.79 26.12
CA ARG A 25 21.57 -35.10 24.67
C ARG A 25 20.17 -34.98 24.06
N TRP A 26 19.17 -35.64 24.64
CA TRP A 26 17.80 -35.64 24.14
C TRP A 26 17.16 -34.25 24.18
N THR A 27 17.50 -33.44 25.18
CA THR A 27 17.01 -32.07 25.31
C THR A 27 17.55 -31.19 24.18
N MET A 28 18.86 -31.24 23.92
CA MET A 28 19.47 -30.46 22.83
C MET A 28 18.98 -30.93 21.46
N TRP A 29 18.84 -32.24 21.25
CA TRP A 29 18.24 -32.79 20.04
C TRP A 29 16.79 -32.34 19.85
N GLY A 30 15.99 -32.38 20.91
CA GLY A 30 14.62 -31.91 20.90
C GLY A 30 14.52 -30.43 20.53
N VAL A 31 15.37 -29.58 21.10
CA VAL A 31 15.41 -28.15 20.77
C VAL A 31 15.82 -27.92 19.32
N ALA A 32 16.85 -28.63 18.83
CA ALA A 32 17.30 -28.49 17.44
C ALA A 32 16.20 -28.86 16.44
N ILE A 33 15.50 -29.98 16.68
CA ILE A 33 14.40 -30.43 15.83
C ILE A 33 13.22 -29.46 15.93
N ALA A 34 12.83 -29.05 17.14
CA ALA A 34 11.72 -28.14 17.37
C ALA A 34 11.96 -26.77 16.71
N LEU A 35 13.15 -26.20 16.87
CA LEU A 35 13.50 -24.91 16.26
C LEU A 35 13.45 -25.00 14.73
N THR A 36 14.01 -26.08 14.16
CA THR A 36 13.95 -26.33 12.72
C THR A 36 12.49 -26.43 12.25
N TRP A 37 11.67 -27.22 12.95
CA TRP A 37 10.26 -27.39 12.61
C TRP A 37 9.47 -26.07 12.65
N VAL A 38 9.69 -25.24 13.69
CA VAL A 38 9.03 -23.92 13.80
C VAL A 38 9.39 -23.01 12.64
N ILE A 39 10.67 -22.95 12.26
CA ILE A 39 11.13 -22.13 11.13
C ILE A 39 10.48 -22.60 9.84
N PHE A 40 10.56 -23.89 9.52
CA PHE A 40 9.99 -24.44 8.29
C PHE A 40 8.47 -24.31 8.26
N HIS A 41 7.79 -24.51 9.40
CA HIS A 41 6.34 -24.32 9.49
C HIS A 41 5.96 -22.87 9.24
N GLY A 42 6.60 -21.91 9.90
CA GLY A 42 6.36 -20.49 9.71
C GLY A 42 6.60 -20.06 8.26
N VAL A 43 7.72 -20.48 7.67
CA VAL A 43 8.06 -20.19 6.27
C VAL A 43 7.06 -20.83 5.30
N SER A 44 6.61 -22.07 5.54
CA SER A 44 5.65 -22.78 4.67
C SER A 44 4.31 -22.06 4.52
N GLN A 45 3.84 -21.34 5.54
CA GLN A 45 2.60 -20.56 5.47
C GLN A 45 2.67 -19.43 4.43
N TYR A 46 3.88 -18.93 4.17
CA TYR A 46 4.13 -17.84 3.22
C TYR A 46 4.69 -18.32 1.87
N LEU A 47 4.91 -19.63 1.71
CA LEU A 47 5.40 -20.21 0.45
C LEU A 47 4.30 -20.41 -0.58
N ILE A 48 3.02 -20.33 -0.21
CA ILE A 48 1.93 -20.44 -1.18
C ILE A 48 2.03 -19.22 -2.10
N PRO A 49 2.39 -19.40 -3.38
CA PRO A 49 2.44 -18.29 -4.30
C PRO A 49 1.04 -17.71 -4.38
N TYR A 50 0.94 -16.38 -4.24
CA TYR A 50 -0.30 -15.65 -4.42
C TYR A 50 -0.93 -16.10 -5.74
N GLU A 51 -2.06 -16.80 -5.67
CA GLU A 51 -2.75 -17.26 -6.86
C GLU A 51 -3.14 -16.00 -7.63
N LYS A 52 -2.56 -15.83 -8.82
CA LYS A 52 -2.70 -14.59 -9.57
C LYS A 52 -4.20 -14.40 -9.81
N PRO A 53 -4.82 -13.28 -9.37
CA PRO A 53 -6.25 -13.11 -9.50
C PRO A 53 -6.61 -13.31 -10.98
N GLU A 54 -7.56 -14.21 -11.23
CA GLU A 54 -8.04 -14.44 -12.59
C GLU A 54 -8.49 -13.11 -13.18
N ARG A 55 -8.24 -12.91 -14.48
CA ARG A 55 -8.60 -11.66 -15.16
C ARG A 55 -10.13 -11.56 -15.19
N GLN A 56 -10.70 -10.85 -14.22
CA GLN A 56 -12.12 -10.53 -14.22
C GLN A 56 -12.36 -9.44 -15.26
N ILE A 57 -13.03 -9.81 -16.36
CA ILE A 57 -13.52 -8.83 -17.33
C ILE A 57 -14.85 -8.31 -16.79
N ILE A 58 -14.79 -7.20 -16.04
CA ILE A 58 -15.97 -6.50 -15.53
C ILE A 58 -16.48 -5.59 -16.66
N TYR A 59 -17.59 -5.96 -17.28
CA TYR A 59 -18.30 -5.09 -18.22
C TYR A 59 -19.17 -4.12 -17.43
N PHE A 60 -18.89 -2.82 -17.55
CA PHE A 60 -19.76 -1.77 -17.04
C PHE A 60 -20.33 -0.98 -18.23
N GLU A 61 -21.64 -1.04 -18.42
CA GLU A 61 -22.35 -0.11 -19.30
C GLU A 61 -22.47 1.23 -18.59
N ASN A 62 -21.53 2.14 -18.84
CA ASN A 62 -21.54 3.48 -18.25
C ASN A 62 -22.20 4.53 -19.14
N TRP A 63 -22.65 4.17 -20.36
CA TRP A 63 -23.14 5.11 -21.36
C TRP A 63 -24.58 4.78 -21.75
N GLN A 64 -25.48 5.75 -21.59
CA GLN A 64 -26.83 5.68 -22.12
C GLN A 64 -26.75 5.86 -23.64
N ALA A 65 -27.38 4.95 -24.41
CA ALA A 65 -27.35 4.99 -25.87
C ALA A 65 -27.97 6.27 -26.46
N ASP A 66 -28.87 6.92 -25.72
CA ASP A 66 -29.64 8.09 -26.17
C ASP A 66 -28.95 9.43 -25.86
N ARG A 67 -27.71 9.42 -25.38
CA ARG A 67 -27.01 10.62 -24.95
C ARG A 67 -26.55 11.45 -26.16
N SER A 68 -26.84 12.75 -26.15
CA SER A 68 -26.43 13.64 -27.26
C SER A 68 -24.93 13.98 -27.21
N GLU A 69 -24.32 14.26 -28.37
CA GLU A 69 -22.91 14.70 -28.43
C GLU A 69 -22.64 15.97 -27.61
N ALA A 70 -23.63 16.87 -27.52
CA ALA A 70 -23.52 18.09 -26.74
C ALA A 70 -23.43 17.80 -25.23
N GLU A 71 -24.23 16.85 -24.75
CA GLU A 71 -24.21 16.40 -23.36
C GLU A 71 -22.89 15.69 -23.03
N ILE A 72 -22.39 14.85 -23.94
CA ILE A 72 -21.08 14.19 -23.79
C ILE A 72 -19.96 15.25 -23.66
N ARG A 73 -19.96 16.26 -24.53
CA ARG A 73 -18.97 17.33 -24.49
C ARG A 73 -19.05 18.14 -23.20
N ALA A 74 -20.26 18.47 -22.74
CA ALA A 74 -20.48 19.19 -21.49
C ALA A 74 -19.96 18.39 -20.29
N ASP A 75 -20.23 17.08 -20.23
CA ASP A 75 -19.76 16.17 -19.19
C ASP A 75 -18.23 16.04 -19.20
N TRP A 76 -17.60 15.95 -20.38
CA TRP A 76 -16.13 15.93 -20.50
C TRP A 76 -15.50 17.22 -19.98
N VAL A 77 -16.07 18.38 -20.32
CA VAL A 77 -15.59 19.67 -19.81
C VAL A 77 -15.78 19.75 -18.29
N ALA A 78 -16.92 19.30 -17.76
CA ALA A 78 -17.19 19.28 -16.33
C ALA A 78 -16.17 18.40 -15.59
N ARG A 79 -15.92 17.18 -16.08
CA ARG A 79 -14.93 16.26 -15.52
C ARG A 79 -13.50 16.82 -15.61
N ALA A 80 -13.12 17.41 -16.74
CA ALA A 80 -11.81 18.03 -16.89
C ALA A 80 -11.59 19.17 -15.88
N LYS A 81 -12.62 20.00 -15.65
CA LYS A 81 -12.59 21.03 -14.61
C LYS A 81 -12.48 20.41 -13.22
N GLU A 82 -13.29 19.42 -12.89
CA GLU A 82 -13.24 18.75 -11.58
C GLU A 82 -11.87 18.12 -11.27
N THR A 83 -11.31 17.36 -12.21
CA THR A 83 -9.97 16.78 -12.09
C THR A 83 -8.92 17.87 -11.91
N THR A 84 -9.03 18.98 -12.64
CA THR A 84 -8.10 20.12 -12.49
C THR A 84 -8.20 20.77 -11.11
N ARG A 85 -9.41 20.90 -10.56
CA ARG A 85 -9.61 21.41 -9.19
C ARG A 85 -8.98 20.47 -8.15
N GLU A 86 -9.14 19.16 -8.31
CA GLU A 86 -8.53 18.18 -7.39
C GLU A 86 -7.01 18.21 -7.46
N ASN A 87 -6.44 18.24 -8.68
CA ASN A 87 -5.00 18.34 -8.88
C ASN A 87 -4.42 19.60 -8.26
N ALA A 88 -5.09 20.75 -8.42
CA ALA A 88 -4.67 22.00 -7.77
C ALA A 88 -4.63 21.87 -6.23
N ARG A 89 -5.63 21.21 -5.63
CA ARG A 89 -5.63 20.95 -4.18
C ARG A 89 -4.49 20.04 -3.75
N ARG A 90 -4.23 18.96 -4.49
CA ARG A 90 -3.12 18.04 -4.19
C ARG A 90 -1.77 18.74 -4.30
N ARG A 91 -1.57 19.59 -5.31
CA ARG A 91 -0.35 20.40 -5.46
C ARG A 91 -0.12 21.33 -4.28
N ALA A 92 -1.18 21.98 -3.79
CA ALA A 92 -1.08 22.80 -2.58
C ALA A 92 -0.69 21.98 -1.33
N GLU A 93 -1.08 20.70 -1.24
CA GLU A 93 -0.61 19.80 -0.18
C GLU A 93 0.87 19.44 -0.37
N TYR A 94 1.32 19.17 -1.60
CA TYR A 94 2.73 18.89 -1.90
C TYR A 94 3.65 20.09 -1.66
N GLN A 95 3.23 21.31 -2.01
CA GLN A 95 3.97 22.54 -1.70
C GLN A 95 4.26 22.63 -0.20
N LYS A 96 3.23 22.43 0.63
CA LYS A 96 3.40 22.47 2.09
C LYS A 96 4.36 21.41 2.61
N LEU A 97 4.34 20.23 2.01
CA LEU A 97 5.28 19.16 2.36
C LEU A 97 6.71 19.54 1.96
N ALA A 98 6.90 20.16 0.79
CA ALA A 98 8.20 20.62 0.32
C ALA A 98 8.76 21.72 1.25
N ASP A 99 7.93 22.68 1.66
CA ASP A 99 8.29 23.74 2.61
C ASP A 99 8.76 23.16 3.95
N LEU A 100 8.10 22.10 4.45
CA LEU A 100 8.49 21.40 5.67
C LEU A 100 9.82 20.65 5.56
N LEU A 101 10.14 20.17 4.35
CA LEU A 101 11.37 19.43 4.05
C LEU A 101 12.52 20.35 3.61
N GLY A 102 12.26 21.64 3.41
CA GLY A 102 13.23 22.60 2.89
C GLY A 102 13.62 22.34 1.42
N VAL A 103 12.68 21.80 0.63
CA VAL A 103 12.90 21.50 -0.79
C VAL A 103 12.16 22.54 -1.64
N ASP A 104 12.84 23.09 -2.65
CA ASP A 104 12.21 23.97 -3.63
C ASP A 104 11.23 23.18 -4.51
N TYR A 105 9.98 23.63 -4.56
CA TYR A 105 8.93 23.04 -5.41
C TYR A 105 8.40 24.09 -6.38
N ASP A 106 8.48 23.78 -7.67
CA ASP A 106 8.01 24.63 -8.77
C ASP A 106 6.64 24.17 -9.27
N SER A 107 5.61 24.98 -9.01
CA SER A 107 4.23 24.76 -9.49
C SER A 107 3.84 25.65 -10.67
N SER A 108 4.75 26.48 -11.20
CA SER A 108 4.40 27.59 -12.09
C SER A 108 3.67 27.17 -13.37
N GLU A 109 4.16 26.14 -14.06
CA GLU A 109 3.52 25.59 -15.27
C GLU A 109 2.17 24.93 -14.95
N ALA A 110 2.11 24.25 -13.81
CA ALA A 110 0.88 23.60 -13.34
C ALA A 110 -0.21 24.62 -13.00
N ASP A 111 0.16 25.78 -12.45
CA ASP A 111 -0.76 26.85 -12.08
C ASP A 111 -1.27 27.62 -13.30
N LYS A 112 -0.42 27.83 -14.32
CA LYS A 112 -0.84 28.37 -15.63
C LYS A 112 -1.93 27.51 -16.25
N LEU A 113 -1.70 26.19 -16.34
CA LEU A 113 -2.67 25.25 -16.89
C LEU A 113 -3.98 25.23 -16.10
N THR A 114 -3.90 25.31 -14.77
CA THR A 114 -5.08 25.40 -13.91
C THR A 114 -5.88 26.67 -14.18
N ARG A 115 -5.20 27.82 -14.37
CA ARG A 115 -5.85 29.08 -14.71
C ARG A 115 -6.48 29.06 -16.10
N GLU A 116 -5.84 28.44 -17.08
CA GLU A 116 -6.40 28.26 -18.43
C GLU A 116 -7.66 27.38 -18.41
N THR A 117 -7.66 26.32 -17.60
CA THR A 117 -8.76 25.35 -17.57
C THR A 117 -9.96 25.83 -16.73
N LEU A 118 -9.70 26.52 -15.61
CA LEU A 118 -10.73 26.93 -14.65
C LEU A 118 -11.12 28.41 -14.76
N GLY A 119 -10.30 29.24 -15.42
CA GLY A 119 -10.53 30.68 -15.53
C GLY A 119 -10.61 31.36 -14.17
N GLN A 120 -11.68 32.11 -13.93
CA GLN A 120 -11.91 32.87 -12.69
C GLN A 120 -11.99 31.98 -11.44
N GLU A 121 -12.42 30.72 -11.59
CA GLU A 121 -12.50 29.79 -10.46
C GLU A 121 -11.12 29.40 -9.90
N ALA A 122 -10.06 29.48 -10.72
CA ALA A 122 -8.69 29.19 -10.26
C ALA A 122 -8.27 30.16 -9.16
N ASP A 123 -8.61 31.44 -9.30
CA ASP A 123 -8.24 32.48 -8.35
C ASP A 123 -9.02 32.36 -7.03
N GLU A 124 -10.25 31.84 -7.06
CA GLU A 124 -11.02 31.53 -5.86
C GLU A 124 -10.45 30.33 -5.09
N LEU A 125 -9.99 29.29 -5.81
CA LEU A 125 -9.32 28.13 -5.23
C LEU A 125 -7.99 28.51 -4.56
N ALA A 126 -7.23 29.44 -5.16
CA ALA A 126 -6.00 29.96 -4.57
C ALA A 126 -6.26 30.79 -3.30
N LYS A 127 -7.37 31.53 -3.24
CA LYS A 127 -7.75 32.34 -2.06
C LYS A 127 -8.29 31.52 -0.89
N LYS A 128 -8.84 30.32 -1.15
CA LYS A 128 -9.48 29.52 -0.11
C LYS A 128 -8.40 28.85 0.75
N PRO A 129 -8.24 29.22 2.03
CA PRO A 129 -7.27 28.55 2.90
C PRO A 129 -7.65 27.06 2.98
N ALA A 130 -6.64 26.20 2.85
CA ALA A 130 -6.84 24.76 3.00
C ALA A 130 -7.56 24.49 4.34
N PRO A 131 -8.57 23.61 4.37
CA PRO A 131 -9.25 23.31 5.62
C PRO A 131 -8.23 22.82 6.64
N THR A 132 -8.20 23.44 7.82
CA THR A 132 -7.42 22.98 8.97
C THR A 132 -7.88 21.56 9.29
N ARG A 133 -7.13 20.55 8.82
CA ARG A 133 -7.43 19.16 9.14
C ARG A 133 -7.09 18.96 10.61
N SER A 134 -8.10 18.62 11.40
CA SER A 134 -7.90 18.26 12.81
C SER A 134 -6.93 17.09 12.91
N THR A 135 -5.97 17.18 13.82
CA THR A 135 -4.94 16.15 14.01
C THR A 135 -5.58 14.85 14.50
N LEU A 136 -4.87 13.71 14.36
CA LEU A 136 -5.33 12.42 14.91
C LEU A 136 -5.61 12.52 16.41
N ALA A 137 -4.80 13.29 17.16
CA ALA A 137 -5.00 13.55 18.58
C ALA A 137 -6.31 14.33 18.85
N GLU A 138 -6.59 15.34 18.04
CA GLU A 138 -7.81 16.14 18.16
C GLU A 138 -9.08 15.37 17.73
N ARG A 139 -8.94 14.43 16.80
CA ARG A 139 -10.03 13.51 16.39
C ARG A 139 -10.28 12.44 17.45
N ALA A 140 -9.23 11.93 18.10
CA ALA A 140 -9.34 11.00 19.22
C ALA A 140 -10.02 11.68 20.44
N ALA A 141 -9.71 12.96 20.69
CA ALA A 141 -10.33 13.74 21.77
C ALA A 141 -11.82 14.05 21.54
N ARG A 142 -12.30 14.03 20.28
CA ARG A 142 -13.69 14.40 19.93
C ARG A 142 -14.70 13.27 20.21
N GLY A 143 -14.23 12.06 20.50
CA GLY A 143 -15.09 10.90 20.75
C GLY A 143 -15.85 10.40 19.51
N PRO A 144 -16.43 9.19 19.57
CA PRO A 144 -17.18 8.61 18.44
C PRO A 144 -18.46 9.40 18.17
N LYS A 145 -18.71 9.69 16.88
CA LYS A 145 -19.93 10.37 16.42
C LYS A 145 -21.14 9.43 16.58
N PRO A 146 -22.26 9.84 17.20
CA PRO A 146 -23.41 8.97 17.43
C PRO A 146 -23.99 8.49 16.09
N ALA A 147 -24.23 7.18 15.99
CA ALA A 147 -24.81 6.54 14.82
C ALA A 147 -26.21 7.13 14.57
N THR A 148 -26.41 7.66 13.37
CA THR A 148 -27.70 8.17 12.93
C THR A 148 -28.65 6.98 12.78
N ALA A 149 -29.75 6.98 13.54
CA ALA A 149 -30.74 5.90 13.52
C ALA A 149 -31.32 5.70 12.11
N PRO A 150 -31.60 4.45 11.70
CA PRO A 150 -32.26 4.17 10.42
C PRO A 150 -33.63 4.84 10.40
N ARG A 151 -33.92 5.56 9.31
CA ARG A 151 -35.24 6.15 9.07
C ARG A 151 -36.26 5.04 8.77
N PRO A 152 -37.52 5.18 9.22
CA PRO A 152 -38.59 4.20 9.01
C PRO A 152 -38.97 4.05 7.54
#